data_AF-A0A1H8CQE2-F1
#
_entry.id   AF-A0A1H8CQE2-F1
#
_cell.length_a   1.000
_cell.length_b   1.000
_cell.length_c   1.000
_cell.angle_alpha   90.00
_cell.angle_beta   90.00
_cell.angle_gamma   90.00
#
_symmetry.space_group_name_H-M   'P 1'
#
loop_
_entity.id
_entity.type
_entity.pdbx_description
1 polymer ?
#
loop_
_entity_poly.entity_id
_entity_poly.type
_entity_poly.pdbx_seq_one_letter_code
_entity_poly.pdbx_strand_id
1 'polypeptide(L)'
;MPAEANKAVSPLSWVIITGLGFVLFVAAAVILMIFSNKAASLSPQLYFFLLIFAALIASGFLFGALKAHAKYSGQLHNGTLALGGPAVIFCLIIYFGLKLKPEADSFDAKFIVFGDESKNELVNGGLLKVLFNKPDSARIENGVVTFNEQPATLLGKSITVTPAVAGYYRKSQQIVIPVDGRTPIELHLKKKPDSLIVSGLVVDMQGQPVPDVLIVLADGLYKTNADQLGNFSLTLPIKDGTELPVRVYTGKKLRFNSTQIFSSKVPLTLQLNKL
;
A
#
# COMPACT_ATOMS: atom_id res chain seq x y z
N MET A 1 9.85 44.59 -59.34
CA MET A 1 9.11 43.77 -58.36
C MET A 1 8.19 44.70 -57.58
N PRO A 2 6.86 44.60 -57.72
CA PRO A 2 5.94 45.44 -56.96
C PRO A 2 5.95 45.02 -55.48
N ALA A 3 6.05 46.01 -54.59
CA ALA A 3 5.97 45.82 -53.15
C ALA A 3 4.54 45.40 -52.75
N GLU A 4 4.41 44.24 -52.11
CA GLU A 4 3.13 43.83 -51.52
C GLU A 4 2.74 44.81 -50.41
N ALA A 5 1.62 45.49 -50.62
CA ALA A 5 1.02 46.35 -49.62
C ALA A 5 0.47 45.49 -48.48
N ASN A 6 1.13 45.56 -47.31
CA ASN A 6 0.63 44.98 -46.06
C ASN A 6 -0.76 45.55 -45.77
N LYS A 7 -1.81 44.73 -45.95
CA LYS A 7 -3.19 45.07 -45.59
C LYS A 7 -3.25 45.25 -44.07
N ALA A 8 -3.19 46.50 -43.62
CA ALA A 8 -3.40 46.85 -42.23
C ALA A 8 -4.81 46.41 -41.80
N VAL A 9 -4.87 45.56 -40.77
CA VAL A 9 -6.12 45.09 -40.18
C VAL A 9 -6.88 46.27 -39.59
N SER A 10 -8.18 46.38 -39.88
CA SER A 10 -9.03 47.47 -39.40
C SER A 10 -9.03 47.55 -37.86
N PRO A 11 -9.02 48.77 -37.25
CA PRO A 11 -9.11 48.95 -35.81
C PRO A 11 -10.31 48.21 -35.19
N LEU A 12 -11.42 48.12 -35.91
CA LEU A 12 -12.63 47.42 -35.46
C LEU A 12 -12.42 45.90 -35.38
N SER A 13 -11.68 45.33 -36.33
CA SER A 13 -11.31 43.92 -36.31
C SER A 13 -10.38 43.60 -35.14
N TRP A 14 -9.46 44.51 -34.78
CA TRP A 14 -8.64 44.37 -33.58
C TRP A 14 -9.47 44.37 -32.29
N VAL A 15 -10.43 45.30 -32.17
CA VAL A 15 -11.34 45.35 -31.02
C VAL A 15 -12.14 44.05 -30.89
N ILE A 16 -12.69 43.53 -32.00
CA ILE A 16 -13.44 42.26 -32.00
C ILE A 16 -12.53 41.10 -31.60
N ILE A 17 -11.33 40.98 -32.17
CA ILE A 17 -10.37 39.92 -31.84
C ILE A 17 -9.98 39.97 -30.36
N THR A 18 -9.71 41.16 -29.82
CA THR A 18 -9.36 41.33 -28.39
C THR A 18 -10.53 41.03 -27.47
N GLY A 19 -11.74 41.49 -27.81
CA GLY A 19 -12.94 41.25 -27.01
C GLY A 19 -13.32 39.77 -26.97
N LEU A 20 -13.26 39.10 -28.12
CA LEU A 20 -13.55 37.66 -28.23
C LEU A 20 -12.49 36.82 -27.50
N GLY A 21 -11.21 37.22 -27.58
CA GLY A 21 -10.13 36.62 -26.79
C GLY A 21 -10.30 36.81 -25.28
N PHE A 22 -10.72 37.99 -24.83
CA PHE A 22 -11.00 38.27 -23.42
C PHE A 22 -12.18 37.44 -22.90
N VAL A 23 -13.29 37.38 -23.64
CA VAL A 23 -14.46 36.56 -23.27
C VAL A 23 -14.07 35.08 -23.20
N LEU A 24 -13.29 34.58 -24.16
CA LEU A 24 -12.83 33.19 -24.16
C LEU A 24 -11.89 32.90 -22.99
N PHE A 25 -11.01 33.85 -22.64
CA PHE A 25 -10.14 33.73 -21.48
C PHE A 25 -10.91 33.71 -20.15
N VAL A 26 -11.89 34.60 -19.98
CA VAL A 26 -12.76 34.62 -18.79
C VAL A 26 -13.59 33.33 -18.71
N ALA A 27 -14.16 32.87 -19.82
CA ALA A 27 -14.89 31.61 -19.87
C ALA A 27 -13.98 30.42 -19.50
N ALA A 28 -12.76 30.35 -20.04
CA ALA A 28 -11.78 29.33 -19.69
C ALA A 28 -11.40 29.38 -18.20
N ALA A 29 -11.20 30.57 -17.63
CA ALA A 29 -10.90 30.76 -16.22
C ALA A 29 -12.07 30.30 -15.31
N VAL A 30 -13.31 30.65 -15.66
CA VAL A 30 -14.52 30.22 -14.93
C VAL A 30 -14.71 28.70 -15.03
N ILE A 31 -14.51 28.11 -16.21
CA ILE A 31 -14.55 26.66 -16.39
C ILE A 31 -13.47 25.99 -15.53
N LEU A 32 -12.24 26.48 -15.54
CA LEU A 32 -11.16 25.94 -14.70
C LEU A 32 -11.47 26.07 -13.20
N MET A 33 -12.12 27.16 -12.77
CA MET A 33 -12.53 27.35 -11.39
C MET A 33 -13.62 26.34 -10.98
N ILE A 34 -14.63 26.13 -11.83
CA ILE A 34 -15.72 25.16 -11.58
C ILE A 34 -15.17 23.72 -11.58
N PHE A 35 -14.23 23.42 -12.47
CA PHE A 35 -13.59 22.10 -12.58
C PHE A 35 -12.31 21.95 -11.75
N SER A 36 -12.00 22.91 -10.86
CA SER A 36 -10.77 22.91 -10.05
C SER A 36 -10.60 21.63 -9.23
N ASN A 37 -11.69 21.08 -8.70
CA ASN A 37 -11.66 19.82 -7.95
C ASN A 37 -11.25 18.63 -8.84
N LYS A 38 -11.58 18.65 -10.13
CA LYS A 38 -11.07 17.66 -11.10
C LYS A 38 -9.64 17.98 -11.55
N ALA A 39 -9.23 19.25 -11.55
CA ALA A 39 -7.86 19.64 -11.86
C ALA A 39 -6.84 19.12 -10.83
N ALA A 40 -7.23 19.00 -9.56
CA ALA A 40 -6.44 18.35 -8.51
C ALA A 40 -6.15 16.86 -8.79
N SER A 41 -7.03 16.19 -9.54
CA SER A 41 -6.84 14.79 -9.94
C SER A 41 -5.90 14.60 -11.13
N LEU A 42 -5.48 15.68 -11.82
CA LEU A 42 -4.59 15.59 -12.96
C LEU A 42 -3.22 15.02 -12.57
N SER A 43 -2.56 14.33 -13.50
CA SER A 43 -1.16 13.96 -13.31
C SER A 43 -0.29 15.24 -13.29
N PRO A 44 0.77 15.29 -12.47
CA PRO A 44 1.68 16.43 -12.44
C PRO A 44 2.20 16.82 -13.83
N GLN A 45 2.44 15.82 -14.69
CA GLN A 45 2.91 16.00 -16.06
C GLN A 45 1.86 16.68 -16.93
N LEU A 46 0.61 16.23 -16.88
CA LEU A 46 -0.48 16.81 -17.66
C LEU A 46 -0.81 18.23 -17.19
N TYR A 47 -0.80 18.46 -15.88
CA TYR A 47 -0.95 19.81 -15.30
C TYR A 47 0.14 20.76 -15.82
N PHE A 48 1.41 20.34 -15.76
CA PHE A 48 2.53 21.17 -16.20
C PHE A 48 2.48 21.45 -17.71
N PHE A 49 2.11 20.44 -18.51
CA PHE A 49 1.91 20.60 -19.94
C PHE A 49 0.82 21.65 -20.25
N LEU A 50 -0.36 21.54 -19.62
CA LEU A 50 -1.44 22.51 -19.79
C LEU A 50 -1.03 23.91 -19.31
N LEU A 51 -0.28 24.01 -18.21
CA LEU A 51 0.23 25.27 -17.69
C LEU A 51 1.18 25.97 -18.68
N ILE A 52 2.07 25.22 -19.33
CA ILE A 52 2.95 25.76 -20.39
C ILE A 52 2.13 26.28 -21.56
N PHE A 53 1.15 25.51 -22.04
CA PHE A 53 0.29 25.96 -23.15
C PHE A 53 -0.48 27.23 -22.81
N ALA A 54 -1.07 27.29 -21.61
CA ALA A 54 -1.76 28.48 -21.13
C ALA A 54 -0.81 29.68 -21.02
N ALA A 55 0.40 29.49 -20.50
CA ALA A 55 1.41 30.54 -20.38
C ALA A 55 1.85 31.08 -21.74
N LEU A 56 2.03 30.21 -22.75
CA LEU A 56 2.36 30.62 -24.12
C LEU A 56 1.26 31.46 -24.77
N ILE A 57 0.01 31.00 -24.66
CA ILE A 57 -1.16 31.71 -25.22
C ILE A 57 -1.33 33.06 -24.55
N ALA A 58 -1.31 33.10 -23.21
CA ALA A 58 -1.45 34.34 -22.45
C ALA A 58 -0.33 35.33 -22.76
N SER A 59 0.91 34.85 -22.81
CA SER A 59 2.09 35.65 -23.15
C SER A 59 2.01 36.23 -24.57
N GLY A 60 1.63 35.42 -25.57
CA GLY A 60 1.44 35.86 -26.94
C GLY A 60 0.30 36.88 -27.09
N PHE A 61 -0.82 36.66 -26.40
CA PHE A 61 -1.97 37.56 -26.43
C PHE A 61 -1.66 38.91 -25.76
N LEU A 62 -1.06 38.91 -24.56
CA LEU A 62 -0.73 40.15 -23.84
C LEU A 62 0.26 41.02 -24.63
N PHE A 63 1.27 40.40 -25.23
CA PHE A 63 2.28 41.15 -25.98
C PHE A 63 1.77 41.60 -27.36
N GLY A 64 1.10 40.71 -28.09
CA GLY A 64 0.63 41.01 -29.45
C GLY A 64 -0.57 41.97 -29.45
N ALA A 65 -1.60 41.65 -28.65
CA ALA A 65 -2.88 42.33 -28.72
C ALA A 65 -2.95 43.56 -27.81
N LEU A 66 -2.40 43.47 -26.59
CA LEU A 66 -2.42 44.57 -25.61
C LEU A 66 -1.16 45.44 -25.64
N LYS A 67 -0.15 45.08 -26.44
CA LYS A 67 1.18 45.73 -26.46
C LYS A 67 1.75 45.93 -25.06
N ALA A 68 1.49 44.99 -24.15
CA ALA A 68 1.95 45.06 -22.78
C ALA A 68 3.46 44.77 -22.74
N HIS A 69 4.23 45.70 -22.19
CA HIS A 69 5.68 45.56 -22.05
C HIS A 69 6.04 45.40 -20.56
N ALA A 70 6.47 44.20 -20.19
CA ALA A 70 7.11 43.96 -18.89
C ALA A 70 8.63 43.90 -19.09
N LYS A 71 9.42 44.45 -18.16
CA LYS A 71 10.87 44.31 -18.17
C LYS A 71 11.32 43.91 -16.78
N TYR A 72 12.07 42.82 -16.70
CA TYR A 72 12.74 42.36 -15.49
C TYR A 72 14.24 42.43 -15.70
N SER A 73 14.98 42.95 -14.73
CA SER A 73 16.44 43.00 -14.74
C SER A 73 16.96 42.60 -13.37
N GLY A 74 17.90 41.67 -13.32
CA GLY A 74 18.55 41.21 -12.09
C GLY A 74 19.99 40.79 -12.34
N GLN A 75 20.80 40.70 -11.29
CA GLN A 75 22.18 40.20 -11.40
C GLN A 75 22.20 38.69 -11.09
N LEU A 76 22.74 37.89 -12.00
CA LEU A 76 22.87 36.44 -11.84
C LEU A 76 24.24 36.00 -12.39
N HIS A 77 25.04 35.30 -11.58
CA HIS A 77 26.35 34.72 -11.96
C HIS A 77 27.28 35.69 -12.73
N ASN A 78 27.72 36.78 -12.08
CA ASN A 78 28.62 37.79 -12.67
C ASN A 78 28.11 38.48 -13.95
N GLY A 79 26.80 38.43 -14.24
CA GLY A 79 26.18 39.13 -15.37
C GLY A 79 24.81 39.74 -15.02
N THR A 80 24.33 40.63 -15.89
CA THR A 80 22.99 41.24 -15.79
C THR A 80 22.01 40.45 -16.67
N LEU A 81 21.08 39.73 -16.06
CA LEU A 81 19.99 39.06 -16.76
C LEU A 81 18.86 40.07 -16.97
N ALA A 82 18.58 40.42 -18.23
CA ALA A 82 17.44 41.23 -18.62
C ALA A 82 16.42 40.41 -19.41
N LEU A 83 15.24 40.19 -18.84
CA LEU A 83 14.11 39.54 -19.49
C LEU A 83 13.08 40.59 -19.89
N GLY A 84 12.64 40.57 -21.15
CA GLY A 84 11.71 41.55 -21.70
C GLY A 84 10.45 40.91 -22.26
N GLY A 85 9.35 41.67 -22.17
CA GLY A 85 8.07 41.43 -22.82
C GLY A 85 7.43 40.08 -22.47
N PRO A 86 7.14 39.22 -23.47
CA PRO A 86 6.40 37.98 -23.28
C PRO A 86 7.12 36.99 -22.34
N ALA A 87 8.45 36.96 -22.37
CA ALA A 87 9.24 36.03 -21.56
C ALA A 87 9.00 36.21 -20.05
N VAL A 88 8.86 37.46 -19.59
CA VAL A 88 8.58 37.76 -18.18
C VAL A 88 7.21 37.24 -17.76
N ILE A 89 6.20 37.48 -18.60
CA ILE A 89 4.82 37.03 -18.35
C ILE A 89 4.74 35.50 -18.34
N PHE A 90 5.38 34.84 -19.30
CA PHE A 90 5.49 33.39 -19.33
C PHE A 90 6.09 32.85 -18.04
N CYS A 91 7.26 33.35 -17.62
CA CYS A 91 7.91 32.92 -16.38
C CYS A 91 7.06 33.16 -15.14
N LEU A 92 6.35 34.29 -15.06
CA LEU A 92 5.45 34.58 -13.94
C LEU A 92 4.28 33.59 -13.88
N ILE A 93 3.64 33.28 -15.01
CA ILE A 93 2.54 32.32 -15.05
C ILE A 93 3.01 30.92 -14.64
N ILE A 94 4.18 30.48 -15.13
CA ILE A 94 4.75 29.20 -14.69
C ILE A 94 5.03 29.22 -13.19
N TYR A 95 5.68 30.27 -12.67
CA TYR A 95 5.99 30.38 -11.25
C TYR A 95 4.74 30.35 -10.37
N PHE A 96 3.74 31.17 -10.69
CA PHE A 96 2.48 31.21 -9.94
C PHE A 96 1.66 29.93 -10.11
N GLY A 97 1.63 29.33 -11.29
CA GLY A 97 0.94 28.06 -11.51
C GLY A 97 1.57 26.92 -10.69
N LEU A 98 2.90 26.86 -10.62
CA LEU A 98 3.58 25.89 -9.76
C LEU A 98 3.32 26.17 -8.27
N LYS A 99 3.28 27.44 -7.85
CA LYS A 99 3.06 27.82 -6.45
C LYS A 99 1.60 27.67 -5.99
N LEU A 100 0.64 27.86 -6.89
CA LEU A 100 -0.80 27.80 -6.64
C LEU A 100 -1.42 26.48 -7.14
N LYS A 101 -0.60 25.45 -7.32
CA LYS A 101 -1.08 24.14 -7.76
C LYS A 101 -2.20 23.66 -6.81
N PRO A 102 -3.37 23.26 -7.33
CA PRO A 102 -4.42 22.71 -6.48
C PRO A 102 -3.92 21.43 -5.82
N GLU A 103 -3.94 21.40 -4.49
CA GLU A 103 -3.71 20.20 -3.69
C GLU A 103 -5.03 19.43 -3.61
N ALA A 104 -4.97 18.10 -3.74
CA ALA A 104 -6.16 17.28 -3.54
C ALA A 104 -6.50 17.29 -2.05
N ASP A 105 -7.77 17.54 -1.70
CA ASP A 105 -8.22 17.51 -0.30
C ASP A 105 -8.21 16.09 0.30
N SER A 106 -8.31 15.08 -0.58
CA SER A 106 -8.32 13.67 -0.22
C SER A 106 -7.55 12.80 -1.22
N PHE A 107 -7.18 11.59 -0.79
CA PHE A 107 -6.52 10.57 -1.60
C PHE A 107 -7.00 9.17 -1.22
N ASP A 108 -6.77 8.19 -2.09
CA ASP A 108 -7.10 6.79 -1.82
C ASP A 108 -5.84 6.03 -1.37
N ALA A 109 -5.84 5.52 -0.14
CA ALA A 109 -4.72 4.76 0.39
C ALA A 109 -4.85 3.28 -0.02
N LYS A 110 -3.98 2.82 -0.91
CA LYS A 110 -3.93 1.43 -1.38
C LYS A 110 -2.82 0.66 -0.68
N PHE A 111 -3.17 -0.46 -0.05
CA PHE A 111 -2.23 -1.40 0.55
C PHE A 111 -2.16 -2.68 -0.29
N ILE A 112 -0.94 -3.19 -0.48
CA ILE A 112 -0.67 -4.51 -1.07
C ILE A 112 -0.10 -5.40 0.04
N VAL A 113 -0.76 -6.50 0.34
CA VAL A 113 -0.45 -7.38 1.47
C VAL A 113 0.21 -8.66 0.99
N PHE A 114 1.47 -8.83 1.37
CA PHE A 114 2.29 -10.00 1.08
C PHE A 114 2.41 -10.92 2.30
N GLY A 115 2.47 -12.23 2.05
CA GLY A 115 2.59 -13.26 3.08
C GLY A 115 3.99 -13.37 3.68
N ASP A 116 4.98 -12.80 2.98
CA ASP A 116 6.37 -12.77 3.40
C ASP A 116 7.11 -11.55 2.82
N GLU A 117 8.39 -11.42 3.16
CA GLU A 117 9.28 -10.38 2.62
C GLU A 117 9.69 -10.63 1.16
N SER A 118 9.53 -11.87 0.66
CA SER A 118 9.95 -12.25 -0.69
C SER A 118 8.97 -11.81 -1.79
N LYS A 119 7.80 -11.28 -1.41
CA LYS A 119 6.72 -10.81 -2.30
C LYS A 119 6.13 -11.90 -3.19
N ASN A 120 6.39 -13.18 -2.89
CA ASN A 120 5.96 -14.30 -3.72
C ASN A 120 4.51 -14.72 -3.45
N GLU A 121 3.97 -14.45 -2.25
CA GLU A 121 2.61 -14.83 -1.86
C GLU A 121 1.78 -13.59 -1.56
N LEU A 122 0.68 -13.38 -2.29
CA LEU A 122 -0.34 -12.39 -1.93
C LEU A 122 -1.31 -13.01 -0.92
N VAL A 123 -1.60 -12.26 0.13
CA VAL A 123 -2.51 -12.72 1.18
C VAL A 123 -3.95 -12.45 0.75
N ASN A 124 -4.78 -13.48 0.76
CA ASN A 124 -6.21 -13.33 0.49
C ASN A 124 -7.04 -13.59 1.74
N GLY A 125 -7.99 -12.71 2.02
CA GLY A 125 -8.85 -12.78 3.20
C GLY A 125 -8.24 -12.20 4.48
N GLY A 126 -9.09 -12.05 5.49
CA GLY A 126 -8.78 -11.32 6.72
C GLY A 126 -9.12 -9.84 6.65
N LEU A 127 -8.76 -9.12 7.71
CA LEU A 127 -9.02 -7.68 7.86
C LEU A 127 -7.71 -6.94 8.06
N LEU A 128 -7.59 -5.78 7.42
CA LEU A 128 -6.54 -4.82 7.70
C LEU A 128 -7.12 -3.68 8.52
N LYS A 129 -6.63 -3.49 9.74
CA LYS A 129 -7.01 -2.35 10.59
C LYS A 129 -5.98 -1.26 10.45
N VAL A 130 -6.41 -0.04 10.17
CA VAL A 130 -5.51 1.11 10.03
C VAL A 130 -5.94 2.18 11.02
N LEU A 131 -4.96 2.73 11.75
CA LEU A 131 -5.16 3.88 12.60
C LEU A 131 -4.68 5.12 11.85
N PHE A 132 -5.63 5.79 11.20
CA PHE A 132 -5.47 7.15 10.67
C PHE A 132 -5.70 8.13 11.83
N ASN A 133 -6.76 8.95 11.78
CA ASN A 133 -7.25 9.74 12.92
C ASN A 133 -8.23 8.96 13.79
N LYS A 134 -8.99 8.05 13.17
CA LYS A 134 -9.87 7.07 13.81
C LYS A 134 -9.49 5.68 13.32
N PRO A 135 -9.70 4.62 14.13
CA PRO A 135 -9.53 3.26 13.66
C PRO A 135 -10.49 2.99 12.51
N ASP A 136 -9.94 2.54 11.39
CA ASP A 136 -10.68 2.07 10.23
C ASP A 136 -10.29 0.62 9.90
N SER A 137 -11.13 -0.11 9.19
CA SER A 137 -10.92 -1.51 8.88
C SER A 137 -11.53 -1.89 7.53
N ALA A 138 -10.73 -2.54 6.70
CA ALA A 138 -11.19 -3.03 5.41
C ALA A 138 -10.72 -4.48 5.19
N ARG A 139 -11.46 -5.20 4.35
CA ARG A 139 -11.16 -6.60 4.02
C ARG A 139 -10.03 -6.66 3.00
N ILE A 140 -9.16 -7.67 3.14
CA ILE A 140 -8.11 -7.96 2.17
C ILE A 140 -8.71 -8.82 1.07
N GLU A 141 -8.74 -8.28 -0.15
CA GLU A 141 -9.27 -8.96 -1.33
C GLU A 141 -8.17 -9.03 -2.39
N ASN A 142 -7.81 -10.24 -2.81
CA ASN A 142 -6.76 -10.48 -3.80
C ASN A 142 -5.43 -9.80 -3.45
N GLY A 143 -5.05 -9.77 -2.17
CA GLY A 143 -3.83 -9.11 -1.71
C GLY A 143 -3.92 -7.59 -1.65
N VAL A 144 -5.08 -6.99 -1.88
CA VAL A 144 -5.24 -5.54 -1.94
C VAL A 144 -6.28 -5.07 -0.92
N VAL A 145 -6.02 -3.90 -0.33
CA VAL A 145 -6.96 -3.14 0.49
C VAL A 145 -6.92 -1.70 0.03
N THR A 146 -8.08 -1.08 -0.15
CA THR A 146 -8.17 0.35 -0.48
C THR A 146 -9.01 1.06 0.56
N PHE A 147 -8.49 2.17 1.10
CA PHE A 147 -9.23 3.12 1.92
C PHE A 147 -9.43 4.38 1.10
N ASN A 148 -10.67 4.69 0.75
CA ASN A 148 -10.98 5.83 -0.11
C ASN A 148 -11.06 7.12 0.69
N GLU A 149 -10.87 8.25 0.01
CA GLU A 149 -11.15 9.60 0.54
C GLU A 149 -10.42 9.93 1.86
N GLN A 150 -9.19 9.46 2.02
CA GLN A 150 -8.37 9.77 3.17
C GLN A 150 -7.90 11.22 3.14
N PRO A 151 -7.86 11.94 4.28
CA PRO A 151 -7.44 13.34 4.32
C PRO A 151 -6.00 13.52 3.83
N ALA A 152 -5.76 14.46 2.91
CA ALA A 152 -4.41 14.72 2.39
C ALA A 152 -3.39 15.14 3.47
N THR A 153 -3.86 15.61 4.63
CA THR A 153 -3.03 15.88 5.81
C THR A 153 -2.27 14.65 6.36
N LEU A 154 -2.60 13.44 5.89
CA LEU A 154 -1.94 12.19 6.25
C LEU A 154 -0.77 11.84 5.31
N LEU A 155 -0.66 12.49 4.15
CA LEU A 155 0.45 12.28 3.22
C LEU A 155 1.79 12.58 3.90
N GLY A 156 2.76 11.68 3.76
CA GLY A 156 4.06 11.78 4.42
C GLY A 156 4.07 11.46 5.91
N LYS A 157 2.93 11.14 6.54
CA LYS A 157 2.86 10.78 7.97
C LYS A 157 2.97 9.27 8.18
N SER A 158 3.49 8.89 9.35
CA SER A 158 3.49 7.50 9.81
C SER A 158 2.12 7.15 10.41
N ILE A 159 1.59 6.00 10.02
CA ILE A 159 0.34 5.42 10.52
C ILE A 159 0.59 4.02 11.09
N THR A 160 -0.29 3.60 11.99
CA THR A 160 -0.22 2.25 12.55
C THR A 160 -1.17 1.32 11.82
N VAL A 161 -0.64 0.20 11.33
CA VAL A 161 -1.40 -0.82 10.61
C VAL A 161 -1.35 -2.12 11.39
N THR A 162 -2.49 -2.76 11.60
CA THR A 162 -2.62 -4.03 12.31
C THR A 162 -3.38 -5.05 11.45
N PRO A 163 -2.68 -6.05 10.89
CA PRO A 163 -3.30 -7.11 10.12
C PRO A 163 -3.99 -8.13 11.06
N ALA A 164 -5.20 -8.52 10.71
CA ALA A 164 -5.96 -9.59 11.35
C ALA A 164 -6.26 -10.67 10.31
N VAL A 165 -5.26 -11.51 10.04
CA VAL A 165 -5.29 -12.58 9.04
C VAL A 165 -5.02 -13.91 9.70
N ALA A 166 -5.83 -14.93 9.39
CA ALA A 166 -5.62 -16.28 9.88
C ALA A 166 -4.29 -16.86 9.35
N GLY A 167 -3.57 -17.61 10.18
CA GLY A 167 -2.25 -18.16 9.81
C GLY A 167 -1.08 -17.17 9.89
N TYR A 168 -1.31 -15.91 10.22
CA TYR A 168 -0.26 -14.88 10.35
C TYR A 168 -0.22 -14.27 11.76
N TYR A 169 0.94 -13.70 12.12
CA TYR A 169 1.08 -12.94 13.37
C TYR A 169 0.32 -11.61 13.30
N ARG A 170 -0.43 -11.30 14.35
CA ARG A 170 -1.11 -10.01 14.52
C ARG A 170 -0.13 -8.99 15.13
N LYS A 171 0.88 -8.59 14.35
CA LYS A 171 1.88 -7.59 14.75
C LYS A 171 1.57 -6.25 14.10
N SER A 172 1.48 -5.21 14.92
CA SER A 172 1.30 -3.83 14.44
C SER A 172 2.59 -3.33 13.77
N GLN A 173 2.42 -2.57 12.69
CA GLN A 173 3.51 -2.02 11.88
C GLN A 173 3.31 -0.52 11.73
N GLN A 174 4.40 0.26 11.82
CA GLN A 174 4.41 1.68 11.50
C GLN A 174 4.78 1.84 10.03
N ILE A 175 3.95 2.52 9.25
CA ILE A 175 4.15 2.69 7.82
C ILE A 175 3.94 4.15 7.44
N VAL A 176 4.83 4.68 6.61
CA VAL A 176 4.73 6.05 6.11
C VAL A 176 3.85 6.07 4.87
N ILE A 177 2.85 6.94 4.86
CA ILE A 177 2.02 7.17 3.68
C ILE A 177 2.86 7.95 2.65
N PRO A 178 2.96 7.49 1.40
CA PRO A 178 3.67 8.21 0.35
C PRO A 178 3.14 9.63 0.16
N VAL A 179 4.05 10.58 -0.05
CA VAL A 179 3.70 12.01 -0.23
C VAL A 179 2.90 12.28 -1.50
N ASP A 180 2.94 11.36 -2.47
CA ASP A 180 2.22 11.47 -3.73
C ASP A 180 0.75 11.00 -3.65
N GLY A 181 0.37 10.29 -2.58
CA GLY A 181 -0.95 9.72 -2.38
C GLY A 181 -1.36 8.67 -3.41
N ARG A 182 -0.42 8.17 -4.22
CA ARG A 182 -0.68 7.29 -5.38
C ARG A 182 0.14 6.02 -5.34
N THR A 183 1.34 6.08 -4.76
CA THR A 183 2.19 4.92 -4.63
C THR A 183 1.53 3.91 -3.66
N PRO A 184 1.35 2.64 -4.07
CA PRO A 184 0.81 1.62 -3.18
C PRO A 184 1.74 1.35 -1.99
N ILE A 185 1.15 1.10 -0.83
CA ILE A 185 1.85 0.77 0.40
C ILE A 185 2.01 -0.74 0.49
N GLU A 186 3.24 -1.23 0.53
CA GLU A 186 3.51 -2.65 0.69
C GLU A 186 3.51 -3.04 2.17
N LEU A 187 2.77 -4.09 2.51
CA LEU A 187 2.71 -4.67 3.85
C LEU A 187 3.19 -6.11 3.80
N HIS A 188 4.17 -6.46 4.62
CA HIS A 188 4.71 -7.80 4.72
C HIS A 188 4.26 -8.46 6.01
N LEU A 189 3.58 -9.59 5.90
CA LEU A 189 3.16 -10.38 7.05
C LEU A 189 4.23 -11.42 7.41
N LYS A 190 4.16 -11.91 8.64
CA LYS A 190 4.95 -13.06 9.09
C LYS A 190 4.02 -14.21 9.35
N LYS A 191 4.18 -15.30 8.59
CA LYS A 191 3.41 -16.54 8.76
C LYS A 191 3.70 -17.13 10.13
N LYS A 192 2.65 -17.58 10.82
CA LYS A 192 2.82 -18.41 12.01
C LYS A 192 3.30 -19.78 11.56
N PRO A 193 4.26 -20.40 12.27
CA PRO A 193 4.51 -21.82 12.05
C PRO A 193 3.20 -22.58 12.33
N ASP A 194 2.96 -23.65 11.57
CA ASP A 194 1.88 -24.57 11.89
C ASP A 194 2.10 -25.11 13.30
N SER A 195 1.02 -25.31 14.05
CA SER A 195 1.08 -25.77 15.43
C SER A 195 -0.13 -26.65 15.71
N LEU A 196 0.11 -27.86 16.19
CA LEU A 196 -0.88 -28.87 16.47
C LEU A 196 -0.76 -29.32 17.93
N ILE A 197 -1.84 -29.24 18.69
CA ILE A 197 -1.91 -29.87 20.01
C ILE A 197 -2.32 -31.32 19.78
N VAL A 198 -1.46 -32.24 20.17
CA VAL A 198 -1.70 -33.67 20.14
C VAL A 198 -1.95 -34.13 21.56
N SER A 199 -3.07 -34.80 21.77
CA SER A 199 -3.38 -35.50 23.01
C SER A 199 -3.67 -36.97 22.77
N GLY A 200 -3.45 -37.78 23.79
CA GLY A 200 -3.71 -39.20 23.70
C GLY A 200 -3.57 -39.92 25.02
N LEU A 201 -3.81 -41.23 24.96
CA LEU A 201 -3.75 -42.17 26.07
C LEU A 201 -2.80 -43.32 25.72
N VAL A 202 -1.98 -43.72 26.67
CA VAL A 202 -1.15 -44.93 26.58
C VAL A 202 -1.79 -46.03 27.41
N VAL A 203 -2.04 -47.17 26.78
CA VAL A 203 -2.67 -48.34 27.41
C VAL A 203 -1.88 -49.62 27.16
N ASP A 204 -2.06 -50.64 28.00
CA ASP A 204 -1.53 -51.98 27.79
C ASP A 204 -2.45 -52.85 26.91
N MET A 205 -2.12 -54.14 26.77
CA MET A 205 -2.93 -55.09 25.99
C MET A 205 -4.32 -55.36 26.59
N GLN A 206 -4.51 -55.06 27.87
CA GLN A 206 -5.76 -55.19 28.62
C GLN A 206 -6.57 -53.88 28.62
N GLY A 207 -6.06 -52.83 27.97
CA GLY A 207 -6.67 -51.51 27.93
C GLY A 207 -6.47 -50.70 29.21
N GLN A 208 -5.59 -51.13 30.13
CA GLN A 208 -5.28 -50.39 31.34
C GLN A 208 -4.28 -49.28 31.05
N PRO A 209 -4.46 -48.06 31.63
CA PRO A 209 -3.51 -46.97 31.42
C PRO A 209 -2.12 -47.29 31.94
N VAL A 210 -1.09 -46.89 31.18
CA VAL A 210 0.31 -47.10 31.56
C VAL A 210 0.95 -45.74 31.89
N PRO A 211 1.25 -45.47 33.18
CA PRO A 211 1.81 -44.19 33.60
C PRO A 211 3.31 -44.08 33.32
N ASP A 212 3.82 -42.84 33.37
CA ASP A 212 5.25 -42.51 33.37
C ASP A 212 6.06 -43.10 32.19
N VAL A 213 5.40 -43.28 31.04
CA VAL A 213 6.08 -43.73 29.82
C VAL A 213 6.65 -42.56 29.04
N LEU A 214 7.84 -42.76 28.45
CA LEU A 214 8.48 -41.77 27.60
C LEU A 214 7.98 -41.94 26.16
N ILE A 215 7.34 -40.89 25.64
CA ILE A 215 6.85 -40.82 24.27
C ILE A 215 7.82 -39.96 23.47
N VAL A 216 8.31 -40.51 22.37
CA VAL A 216 9.30 -39.89 21.49
C VAL A 216 8.73 -39.80 20.08
N LEU A 217 8.77 -38.61 19.49
CA LEU A 217 8.16 -38.28 18.20
C LEU A 217 9.22 -37.73 17.25
N ALA A 218 8.99 -37.89 15.94
CA ALA A 218 9.83 -37.37 14.87
C ALA A 218 11.33 -37.69 15.11
N ASP A 219 11.61 -38.97 15.35
CA ASP A 219 12.96 -39.49 15.58
C ASP A 219 13.75 -38.84 16.73
N GLY A 220 13.06 -38.30 17.72
CA GLY A 220 13.71 -37.75 18.92
C GLY A 220 13.67 -36.24 19.05
N LEU A 221 13.14 -35.54 18.04
CA LEU A 221 12.99 -34.08 18.05
C LEU A 221 12.02 -33.62 19.14
N TYR A 222 10.97 -34.40 19.41
CA TYR A 222 10.00 -34.07 20.44
C TYR A 222 9.81 -35.24 21.40
N LYS A 223 9.72 -34.90 22.69
CA LYS A 223 9.59 -35.87 23.78
C LYS A 223 8.57 -35.37 24.79
N THR A 224 7.74 -36.27 25.30
CA THR A 224 6.82 -36.00 26.40
C THR A 224 6.67 -37.25 27.24
N ASN A 225 6.15 -37.12 28.45
CA ASN A 225 5.82 -38.25 29.31
C ASN A 225 4.31 -38.36 29.47
N ALA A 226 3.81 -39.59 29.58
CA ALA A 226 2.44 -39.82 30.03
C ALA A 226 2.30 -39.51 31.53
N ASP A 227 1.15 -38.99 31.94
CA ASP A 227 0.81 -38.75 33.34
C ASP A 227 0.46 -40.04 34.09
N GLN A 228 0.05 -39.91 35.35
CA GLN A 228 -0.32 -41.03 36.22
C GLN A 228 -1.56 -41.81 35.73
N LEU A 229 -2.33 -41.25 34.80
CA LEU A 229 -3.48 -41.87 34.16
C LEU A 229 -3.19 -42.27 32.71
N GLY A 230 -1.91 -42.30 32.31
CA GLY A 230 -1.48 -42.67 30.96
C GLY A 230 -1.77 -41.61 29.90
N ASN A 231 -2.28 -40.42 30.26
CA ASN A 231 -2.58 -39.38 29.29
C ASN A 231 -1.33 -38.57 28.93
N PHE A 232 -1.26 -38.08 27.71
CA PHE A 232 -0.23 -37.13 27.30
C PHE A 232 -0.83 -36.00 26.48
N SER A 233 -0.16 -34.86 26.50
CA SER A 233 -0.46 -33.72 25.63
C SER A 233 0.85 -33.03 25.24
N LEU A 234 0.99 -32.67 23.96
CA LEU A 234 2.17 -32.02 23.43
C LEU A 234 1.79 -31.11 22.26
N THR A 235 2.41 -29.94 22.19
CA THR A 235 2.28 -29.04 21.04
C THR A 235 3.41 -29.30 20.05
N LEU A 236 3.08 -29.64 18.82
CA LEU A 236 4.02 -29.94 17.73
C LEU A 236 3.94 -28.87 16.64
N PRO A 237 5.07 -28.37 16.11
CA PRO A 237 5.08 -27.37 15.05
C PRO A 237 4.83 -27.99 13.67
N ILE A 238 3.68 -28.66 13.51
CA ILE A 238 3.30 -29.43 12.32
C ILE A 238 1.86 -29.11 11.91
N LYS A 239 1.50 -29.48 10.69
CA LYS A 239 0.12 -29.39 10.19
C LYS A 239 -0.72 -30.57 10.68
N ASP A 240 -2.03 -30.34 10.81
CA ASP A 240 -3.01 -31.43 10.99
C ASP A 240 -2.92 -32.40 9.80
N GLY A 241 -2.98 -33.71 10.06
CA GLY A 241 -2.80 -34.76 9.08
C GLY A 241 -1.34 -35.14 8.78
N THR A 242 -0.37 -34.56 9.49
CA THR A 242 1.06 -34.94 9.31
C THR A 242 1.31 -36.32 9.91
N GLU A 243 1.97 -37.19 9.14
CA GLU A 243 2.41 -38.50 9.60
C GLU A 243 3.80 -38.40 10.25
N LEU A 244 3.95 -38.88 11.49
CA LEU A 244 5.24 -38.90 12.18
C LEU A 244 5.51 -40.25 12.88
N PRO A 245 6.77 -40.68 12.94
CA PRO A 245 7.14 -41.86 13.73
C PRO A 245 6.95 -41.59 15.22
N VAL A 246 6.34 -42.54 15.90
CA VAL A 246 6.07 -42.53 17.34
C VAL A 246 6.74 -43.74 17.97
N ARG A 247 7.56 -43.48 18.99
CA ARG A 247 8.20 -44.51 19.81
C ARG A 247 7.82 -44.31 21.26
N VAL A 248 7.38 -45.37 21.92
CA VAL A 248 7.08 -45.34 23.36
C VAL A 248 8.04 -46.25 24.09
N TYR A 249 8.66 -45.72 25.14
CA TYR A 249 9.61 -46.43 25.98
C TYR A 249 9.09 -46.54 27.41
N THR A 250 9.22 -47.73 27.98
CA THR A 250 8.94 -48.02 29.40
C THR A 250 10.19 -48.61 30.01
N GLY A 251 10.74 -48.00 31.06
CA GLY A 251 11.97 -48.49 31.70
C GLY A 251 13.15 -48.67 30.73
N LYS A 252 13.32 -47.74 29.78
CA LYS A 252 14.34 -47.77 28.70
C LYS A 252 14.17 -48.87 27.64
N LYS A 253 13.09 -49.66 27.68
CA LYS A 253 12.77 -50.64 26.64
C LYS A 253 11.75 -50.06 25.66
N LEU A 254 11.98 -50.23 24.36
CA LEU A 254 11.04 -49.85 23.31
C LEU A 254 9.81 -50.79 23.38
N ARG A 255 8.62 -50.23 23.56
CA ARG A 255 7.35 -50.97 23.70
C ARG A 255 6.37 -50.70 22.56
N PHE A 256 6.52 -49.58 21.87
CA PHE A 256 5.74 -49.21 20.69
C PHE A 256 6.64 -48.50 19.69
N ASN A 257 6.49 -48.81 18.40
CA ASN A 257 7.18 -48.13 17.31
C ASN A 257 6.31 -48.21 16.05
N SER A 258 5.64 -47.12 15.72
CA SER A 258 4.78 -47.05 14.54
C SER A 258 4.67 -45.61 14.08
N THR A 259 4.38 -45.41 12.80
CA THR A 259 4.04 -44.10 12.27
C THR A 259 2.56 -43.82 12.53
N GLN A 260 2.23 -42.58 12.92
CA GLN A 260 0.86 -42.17 13.22
C GLN A 260 0.54 -40.86 12.51
N ILE A 261 -0.72 -40.73 12.07
CA ILE A 261 -1.26 -39.50 11.52
C ILE A 261 -1.77 -38.65 12.69
N PHE A 262 -1.22 -37.46 12.86
CA PHE A 262 -1.60 -36.57 13.95
C PHE A 262 -2.72 -35.64 13.54
N SER A 263 -3.77 -35.59 14.36
CA SER A 263 -4.90 -34.67 14.15
C SER A 263 -5.33 -34.00 15.43
N SER A 264 -5.81 -32.76 15.33
CA SER A 264 -6.38 -32.02 16.46
C SER A 264 -7.75 -32.57 16.90
N LYS A 265 -8.39 -33.37 16.04
CA LYS A 265 -9.77 -33.85 16.22
C LYS A 265 -9.85 -35.26 16.78
N VAL A 266 -8.79 -36.05 16.62
CA VAL A 266 -8.78 -37.47 16.99
C VAL A 266 -7.65 -37.70 17.99
N PRO A 267 -7.96 -37.98 19.26
CA PRO A 267 -6.93 -38.32 20.23
C PRO A 267 -6.25 -39.65 19.86
N LEU A 268 -4.95 -39.76 20.10
CA LEU A 268 -4.23 -41.01 19.86
C LEU A 268 -4.42 -41.99 21.02
N THR A 269 -4.62 -43.26 20.69
CA THR A 269 -4.48 -44.36 21.66
C THR A 269 -3.27 -45.19 21.29
N LEU A 270 -2.27 -45.20 22.16
CA LEU A 270 -1.04 -45.96 21.97
C LEU A 270 -1.11 -47.24 22.81
N GLN A 271 -1.34 -48.38 22.16
CA GLN A 271 -1.36 -49.67 22.84
C GLN A 271 0.04 -50.29 22.88
N LEU A 272 0.56 -50.56 24.08
CA LEU A 272 1.89 -51.11 24.27
C LEU A 272 1.91 -52.63 24.08
N ASN A 273 2.91 -53.12 23.36
CA ASN A 273 3.18 -54.55 23.28
C ASN A 273 3.82 -55.00 24.59
N LYS A 274 3.27 -56.06 25.20
CA LYS A 274 3.76 -56.83 26.37
C LYS A 274 4.77 -56.07 27.27
N LEU A 275 4.25 -55.52 28.38
CA LEU A 275 5.00 -54.79 29.41
C LEU A 275 6.18 -55.58 30.01
#